data_AF-A0A537ZBW7-F1
#
_entry.id   AF-A0A537ZBW7-F1
#
_cell.length_a   1.000
_cell.length_b   1.000
_cell.length_c   1.000
_cell.angle_alpha   90.00
_cell.angle_beta   90.00
_cell.angle_gamma   90.00
#
_symmetry.space_group_name_H-M   'P 1'
#
loop_
_entity.id
_entity.type
_entity.pdbx_description
1 polymer ?
#
loop_
_entity_poly.entity_id
_entity_poly.type
_entity_poly.pdbx_seq_one_letter_code
_entity_poly.pdbx_strand_id
1 'polypeptide(L)' 'NRANLERWLKDPPAVKPGSWMPDYGLSDKQVQALVAYLMTLK' A
#
# COMPACT_ATOMS: atom_id res chain seq x y z
N ASN A 1 7.37 5.90 6.30
CA ASN A 1 8.33 4.96 5.67
C ASN A 1 7.71 4.49 4.35
N ARG A 2 8.17 5.03 3.20
CA ARG A 2 7.47 4.93 1.90
C ARG A 2 7.37 3.49 1.37
N ALA A 3 8.48 2.75 1.41
CA ALA A 3 8.55 1.38 0.91
C ALA A 3 7.59 0.43 1.66
N ASN A 4 7.35 0.67 2.95
CA ASN A 4 6.40 -0.14 3.72
C ASN A 4 4.95 0.11 3.29
N LEU A 5 4.60 1.35 2.92
CA LEU A 5 3.29 1.69 2.37
C LEU A 5 3.07 1.08 1.00
N GLU A 6 4.09 1.08 0.14
CA GLU A 6 4.03 0.43 -1.17
C GLU A 6 3.82 -1.09 -1.03
N ARG A 7 4.53 -1.74 -0.10
CA ARG A 7 4.33 -3.17 0.20
C ARG A 7 2.97 -3.46 0.81
N TRP A 8 2.51 -2.62 1.74
CA TRP A 8 1.20 -2.74 2.37
C TRP A 8 0.05 -2.67 1.36
N LEU A 9 0.14 -1.79 0.38
CA LEU A 9 -0.90 -1.61 -0.64
C LEU A 9 -0.91 -2.72 -1.70
N LYS A 10 0.23 -3.39 -1.93
CA LYS A 10 0.34 -4.53 -2.86
C LYS A 10 -0.02 -5.86 -2.21
N ASP A 11 0.44 -6.09 -0.98
CA ASP A 11 0.22 -7.34 -0.28
C ASP A 11 0.10 -7.08 1.24
N PRO A 12 -1.10 -6.63 1.68
CA PRO A 12 -1.34 -6.37 3.10
C PRO A 12 -1.10 -7.60 4.00
N PRO A 13 -1.54 -8.84 3.62
CA PRO A 13 -1.23 -10.05 4.38
C PRO A 13 0.27 -10.36 4.54
N ALA A 14 1.10 -10.07 3.54
CA ALA A 14 2.56 -10.26 3.66
C ALA A 14 3.23 -9.31 4.64
N VAL A 15 2.64 -8.13 4.87
CA VAL A 15 3.15 -7.16 5.85
C VAL A 15 2.56 -7.42 7.24
N LYS A 16 1.27 -7.74 7.34
CA LYS A 16 0.60 -8.14 8.58
C LYS A 16 -0.26 -9.39 8.34
N PRO A 17 0.21 -10.58 8.78
CA PRO A 17 -0.60 -11.79 8.73
C PRO A 17 -1.94 -11.57 9.44
N GLY A 18 -3.03 -11.96 8.79
CA GLY A 18 -4.39 -11.72 9.29
C GLY A 18 -4.90 -10.29 9.08
N SER A 19 -4.29 -9.51 8.19
CA SER A 19 -4.88 -8.25 7.72
C SER A 19 -6.22 -8.51 7.03
N TRP A 20 -7.22 -7.70 7.34
CA TRP A 20 -8.54 -7.74 6.71
C TRP A 20 -8.60 -6.87 5.45
N MET A 21 -7.53 -6.10 5.20
CA MET A 21 -7.40 -5.32 3.99
C MET A 21 -7.12 -6.28 2.81
N PRO A 22 -7.99 -6.32 1.79
CA PRO A 22 -7.76 -7.16 0.63
C PRO A 22 -6.66 -6.58 -0.26
N ASP A 23 -6.12 -7.40 -1.16
CA ASP A 23 -5.40 -6.89 -2.33
C ASP A 23 -6.42 -6.25 -3.28
N TYR A 24 -6.20 -4.98 -3.61
CA TYR A 24 -7.07 -4.20 -4.49
C TYR A 24 -6.71 -4.35 -5.98
N GLY A 25 -5.68 -5.15 -6.30
CA GLY A 25 -5.24 -5.38 -7.68
C GLY A 25 -4.68 -4.12 -8.35
N LEU A 26 -4.07 -3.23 -7.57
CA LEU A 26 -3.54 -1.97 -8.07
C LEU A 26 -2.29 -2.19 -8.92
N SER A 27 -2.21 -1.48 -10.05
CA SER A 27 -0.96 -1.41 -10.83
C SER A 27 0.11 -0.62 -10.08
N ASP A 28 1.38 -0.85 -10.44
CA ASP A 28 2.52 -0.15 -9.83
C ASP A 28 2.38 1.37 -9.88
N LYS A 29 1.88 1.91 -10.99
CA LYS A 29 1.64 3.36 -11.15
C LYS A 29 0.58 3.86 -10.17
N GLN A 30 -0.51 3.10 -9.97
CA GLN A 30 -1.57 3.47 -9.03
C GLN A 30 -1.09 3.41 -7.59
N VAL A 31 -0.31 2.38 -7.22
CA VAL A 31 0.30 2.28 -5.89
C VAL A 31 1.20 3.49 -5.64
N GLN A 32 2.07 3.85 -6.58
CA GLN A 32 2.94 5.01 -6.42
C GLN A 32 2.19 6.33 -6.28
N ALA A 33 1.13 6.55 -7.06
CA ALA A 33 0.29 7.73 -6.96
C ALA A 33 -0.43 7.80 -5.59
N LEU A 34 -0.98 6.68 -5.12
CA LEU A 34 -1.67 6.61 -3.84
C LEU A 34 -0.70 6.83 -2.67
N VAL A 35 0.48 6.21 -2.71
CA VAL A 35 1.51 6.45 -1.69
C VAL A 35 1.96 7.91 -1.70
N ALA A 36 2.15 8.52 -2.87
CA ALA A 36 2.49 9.93 -2.95
C ALA A 36 1.42 10.81 -2.27
N TYR A 37 0.14 10.55 -2.52
CA TYR A 37 -0.97 11.23 -1.86
C TYR A 37 -0.98 11.00 -0.34
N LEU A 38 -0.88 9.74 0.12
CA LEU A 38 -0.88 9.42 1.55
C LEU A 38 0.30 10.05 2.30
N MET A 39 1.42 10.32 1.63
CA MET A 39 2.57 11.03 2.21
C MET A 39 2.36 12.55 2.35
N THR A 40 1.35 13.13 1.69
CA THR A 40 1.02 14.56 1.88
C THR A 40 0.09 14.80 3.06
N LEU A 41 -0.63 13.77 3.50
CA LEU A 41 -1.51 13.80 4.67
C LEU A 41 -0.63 13.83 5.94
N LYS A 42 -0.57 15.01 6.59
CA LYS A 42 0.11 15.22 7.87
C LYS A 42 -0.88 15.38 9.01
#